data_AF-A0A7X9IK14-F1
#
_entry.id   AF-A0A7X9IK14-F1
#
_cell.length_a   1.000
_cell.length_b   1.000
_cell.length_c   1.000
_cell.angle_alpha   90.00
_cell.angle_beta   90.00
_cell.angle_gamma   90.00
#
_symmetry.space_group_name_H-M   'P 1'
#
loop_
_entity.id
_entity.type
_entity.pdbx_description
1 polymer ?
#
loop_
_entity_poly.entity_id
_entity_poly.type
_entity_poly.pdbx_seq_one_letter_code
_entity_poly.pdbx_strand_id
1 'polypeptide(L)'
;DFPALYEREELTEASGALTNSPSFIRMTSEEGLCRVICFSPRHDLTLPQMEVSAIRAVINIWDEQTKDLMSHSSISHVMIFENKGEIMGCSNPHPHGQIWSSKFIPNIPWLALNAQDKYFKAHGTLLLKDYLDWEISERERIVCENDAWVALIPFWAEWPFEVMILPRRAVRSISGLKDSERDAWAALMKELLIRYDNLFETSFPYSMGVYQAPKGWIENKAISLYQVFLPPLLRSATIKKFMVGFELTAEVQRDITAETAADRLRAVSTRYFRER
;
A
#
# COMPACT_ATOMS: atom_id res chain seq x y z
N ASP A 1 -22.40 12.70 3.54
CA ASP A 1 -21.85 14.05 3.68
C ASP A 1 -20.34 14.02 3.63
N PHE A 2 -19.76 14.60 2.58
CA PHE A 2 -18.31 14.77 2.45
C PHE A 2 -17.95 16.14 3.05
N PRO A 3 -17.30 16.21 4.22
CA PRO A 3 -16.89 17.48 4.82
C PRO A 3 -15.94 18.30 3.93
N ALA A 4 -15.35 17.66 2.90
CA ALA A 4 -14.43 18.26 1.94
C ALA A 4 -15.08 19.24 0.93
N LEU A 5 -16.42 19.36 0.90
CA LEU A 5 -17.14 20.24 -0.03
C LEU A 5 -17.65 21.55 0.61
N TYR A 6 -17.43 21.74 1.91
CA TYR A 6 -17.74 23.02 2.53
C TYR A 6 -16.65 24.03 2.19
N GLU A 7 -17.03 25.18 1.62
CA GLU A 7 -16.17 26.37 1.61
C GLU A 7 -15.72 26.62 3.05
N ARG A 8 -14.47 27.09 3.23
CA ARG A 8 -13.86 27.38 4.53
C ARG A 8 -14.68 28.43 5.29
N GLU A 9 -15.79 28.01 5.89
CA GLU A 9 -16.23 28.62 7.13
C GLU A 9 -15.11 28.36 8.12
N GLU A 10 -14.65 29.44 8.75
CA GLU A 10 -13.71 29.41 9.84
C GLU A 10 -14.26 28.45 10.89
N LEU A 11 -13.82 27.19 10.82
CA LEU A 11 -13.79 26.27 11.95
C LEU A 11 -12.86 26.94 12.94
N THR A 12 -13.43 27.87 13.70
CA THR A 12 -12.87 28.45 14.91
C THR A 12 -12.15 27.34 15.62
N GLU A 13 -10.84 27.52 15.81
CA GLU A 13 -9.98 26.57 16.49
C GLU A 13 -10.68 26.13 17.78
N ALA A 14 -11.27 24.94 17.77
CA ALA A 14 -11.51 24.21 19.00
C ALA A 14 -10.13 23.73 19.48
N SER A 15 -9.26 24.67 19.85
CA SER A 15 -8.06 24.47 20.64
C SER A 15 -8.48 24.17 22.08
N GLY A 16 -9.42 23.23 22.24
CA GLY A 16 -9.74 22.60 23.50
C GLY A 16 -8.68 21.58 23.84
N ALA A 17 -7.41 22.01 23.95
CA ALA A 17 -6.51 21.29 24.82
C ALA A 17 -7.20 21.35 26.20
N LEU A 18 -7.72 20.22 26.67
CA LEU A 18 -8.13 20.06 28.05
C LEU A 18 -6.86 20.25 28.88
N THR A 19 -6.56 21.51 29.23
CA THR A 19 -5.32 21.97 29.88
C THR A 19 -5.10 21.34 31.26
N ASN A 20 -6.09 20.58 31.75
CA ASN A 20 -6.07 19.81 32.99
C ASN A 20 -6.27 18.29 32.80
N SER A 21 -6.00 17.74 31.61
CA SER A 21 -6.08 16.28 31.42
C SER A 21 -4.98 15.55 32.21
N PRO A 22 -5.29 14.41 32.87
CA PRO A 22 -4.28 13.55 33.46
C PRO A 22 -3.22 13.11 32.44
N SER A 23 -2.00 12.81 32.88
CA SER A 23 -0.86 12.47 31.99
C SER A 23 -1.06 11.22 31.10
N PHE A 24 -2.01 10.36 31.46
CA PHE A 24 -2.41 9.18 30.69
C PHE A 24 -3.44 9.47 29.59
N ILE A 25 -4.00 10.69 29.54
CA ILE A 25 -4.86 11.17 28.45
C ILE A 25 -4.07 12.20 27.67
N ARG A 26 -3.75 11.88 26.42
CA ARG A 26 -3.07 12.79 25.50
C ARG A 26 -3.94 13.01 24.29
N MET A 27 -4.10 14.27 23.91
CA MET A 27 -4.79 14.69 22.71
C MET A 27 -3.90 15.70 21.98
N THR A 28 -3.93 15.67 20.66
CA THR A 28 -3.21 16.62 19.81
C THR A 28 -4.10 16.93 18.62
N SER A 29 -4.17 18.21 18.25
CA SER A 29 -4.88 18.66 17.05
C SER A 29 -4.22 18.07 15.81
N GLU A 30 -5.03 17.62 14.85
CA GLU A 30 -4.53 17.09 13.59
C GLU A 30 -5.01 17.93 12.41
N GLU A 31 -4.12 18.15 11.45
CA GLU A 31 -4.40 18.83 10.20
C GLU A 31 -3.83 18.00 9.05
N GLY A 32 -4.60 17.90 7.96
CA GLY A 32 -4.25 17.10 6.81
C GLY A 32 -5.12 17.44 5.61
N LEU A 33 -4.72 16.95 4.45
CA LEU A 33 -5.48 17.05 3.21
C LEU A 33 -5.82 15.64 2.71
N CYS A 34 -7.08 15.44 2.33
CA CYS A 34 -7.55 14.16 1.78
C CYS A 34 -7.95 14.36 0.32
N ARG A 35 -7.39 13.55 -0.57
CA ARG A 35 -7.66 13.58 -2.01
C ARG A 35 -8.18 12.23 -2.49
N VAL A 36 -9.04 12.27 -3.51
CA VAL A 36 -9.50 11.09 -4.26
C VAL A 36 -8.87 11.15 -5.65
N ILE A 37 -8.38 10.01 -6.14
CA ILE A 37 -7.80 9.88 -7.47
C ILE A 37 -8.64 8.88 -8.26
N CYS A 38 -9.40 9.35 -9.24
CA CYS A 38 -10.06 8.47 -10.20
C CYS A 38 -9.02 7.94 -11.19
N PHE A 39 -8.94 6.63 -11.37
CA PHE A 39 -7.93 6.01 -12.24
C PHE A 39 -8.29 6.08 -13.73
N SER A 40 -9.59 6.18 -14.04
CA SER A 40 -10.11 6.22 -15.41
C SER A 40 -11.47 6.91 -15.43
N PRO A 41 -11.88 7.60 -16.51
CA PRO A 41 -13.27 8.06 -16.64
C PRO A 41 -14.27 6.88 -16.72
N ARG A 42 -13.81 5.68 -17.12
CA ARG A 42 -14.65 4.49 -17.22
C ARG A 42 -14.93 3.89 -15.83
N HIS A 43 -16.21 3.73 -15.52
CA HIS A 43 -16.67 3.24 -14.21
C HIS A 43 -16.52 1.73 -14.04
N ASP A 44 -16.37 1.00 -15.15
CA ASP A 44 -16.34 -0.46 -15.21
C ASP A 44 -14.91 -1.03 -15.38
N LEU A 45 -13.89 -0.17 -15.40
CA LEU A 45 -12.52 -0.53 -15.76
C LEU A 45 -11.60 -0.54 -14.54
N THR A 46 -11.31 -1.73 -14.01
CA THR A 46 -10.39 -1.88 -12.87
C THR A 46 -8.93 -1.93 -13.32
N LEU A 47 -7.97 -1.66 -12.42
CA LEU A 47 -6.53 -1.69 -12.68
C LEU A 47 -6.02 -2.91 -13.50
N PRO A 48 -6.38 -4.19 -13.23
CA PRO A 48 -5.90 -5.31 -14.05
C PRO A 48 -6.30 -5.22 -15.53
N GLN A 49 -7.42 -4.55 -15.83
CA GLN A 49 -7.96 -4.39 -17.17
C GLN A 49 -7.44 -3.12 -17.88
N MET A 50 -6.81 -2.19 -17.15
CA MET A 50 -6.22 -0.98 -17.73
C MET A 50 -4.96 -1.31 -18.52
N GLU A 51 -4.69 -0.57 -19.59
CA GLU A 51 -3.39 -0.62 -20.28
C GLU A 51 -2.26 -0.22 -19.33
N VAL A 52 -1.06 -0.79 -19.53
CA VAL A 52 0.12 -0.49 -18.70
C VAL A 52 0.41 1.01 -18.67
N SER A 53 0.25 1.70 -19.79
CA SER A 53 0.43 3.16 -19.89
C SER A 53 -0.56 3.95 -19.04
N ALA A 54 -1.79 3.45 -18.85
CA ALA A 54 -2.78 4.09 -17.99
C ALA A 54 -2.47 3.87 -16.50
N ILE A 55 -2.01 2.67 -16.12
CA ILE A 55 -1.51 2.41 -14.75
C ILE A 55 -0.28 3.27 -14.45
N ARG A 56 0.61 3.41 -15.44
CA ARG A 56 1.78 4.29 -15.37
C ARG A 56 1.39 5.76 -15.16
N ALA A 57 0.29 6.21 -15.75
CA ALA A 57 -0.25 7.55 -15.51
C ALA A 57 -0.76 7.72 -14.07
N VAL A 58 -1.42 6.69 -13.50
CA VAL A 58 -1.81 6.70 -12.08
C VAL A 58 -0.59 6.83 -11.16
N ILE A 59 0.50 6.09 -11.43
CA ILE A 59 1.76 6.19 -10.68
C ILE A 59 2.37 7.61 -10.78
N ASN A 60 2.26 8.27 -11.95
CA ASN A 60 2.67 9.67 -12.09
C ASN A 60 1.86 10.60 -11.18
N ILE A 61 0.54 10.42 -11.15
CA ILE A 61 -0.33 11.23 -10.29
C ILE A 61 0.04 10.99 -8.83
N TRP A 62 0.31 9.75 -8.41
CA TRP A 62 0.80 9.48 -7.05
C TRP A 62 2.06 10.26 -6.70
N ASP A 63 3.04 10.32 -7.60
CA ASP A 63 4.27 11.11 -7.41
C ASP A 63 3.98 12.62 -7.34
N GLU A 64 3.19 13.13 -8.29
CA GLU A 64 2.81 14.55 -8.37
C GLU A 64 2.10 14.99 -7.09
N GLN A 65 1.08 14.24 -6.67
CA GLN A 65 0.31 14.54 -5.48
C GLN A 65 1.14 14.38 -4.21
N THR A 66 2.08 13.41 -4.17
CA THR A 66 3.03 13.29 -3.05
C THR A 66 3.91 14.54 -2.94
N LYS A 67 4.50 15.00 -4.05
CA LYS A 67 5.35 16.19 -4.07
C LYS A 67 4.60 17.44 -3.65
N ASP A 68 3.40 17.63 -4.19
CA ASP A 68 2.54 18.76 -3.87
C ASP A 68 2.17 18.76 -2.37
N LEU A 69 1.66 17.65 -1.84
CA LEU A 69 1.29 17.53 -0.42
C LEU A 69 2.50 17.69 0.51
N MET A 70 3.66 17.13 0.16
CA MET A 70 4.88 17.29 0.94
C MET A 70 5.46 18.71 0.87
N SER A 71 5.05 19.55 -0.08
CA SER A 71 5.47 20.96 -0.14
C SER A 71 4.86 21.79 1.00
N HIS A 72 3.68 21.42 1.50
CA HIS A 72 3.02 22.08 2.62
C HIS A 72 3.85 21.94 3.91
N SER A 73 4.07 23.05 4.62
CA SER A 73 4.91 23.09 5.83
C SER A 73 4.31 22.30 7.00
N SER A 74 2.99 22.20 7.10
CA SER A 74 2.27 21.47 8.15
C SER A 74 2.26 19.95 7.93
N ILE A 75 2.57 19.46 6.73
CA ILE A 75 2.50 18.04 6.37
C ILE A 75 3.83 17.34 6.64
N SER A 76 3.78 16.23 7.37
CA SER A 76 4.93 15.35 7.65
C SER A 76 4.88 14.05 6.87
N HIS A 77 3.68 13.53 6.58
CA HIS A 77 3.48 12.22 5.98
C HIS A 77 2.40 12.27 4.89
N VAL A 78 2.56 11.46 3.85
CA VAL A 78 1.60 11.27 2.76
C VAL A 78 1.40 9.78 2.56
N MET A 79 0.16 9.31 2.73
CA MET A 79 -0.23 7.91 2.52
C MET A 79 -1.06 7.79 1.25
N ILE A 80 -0.58 7.01 0.29
CA ILE A 80 -1.36 6.60 -0.89
C ILE A 80 -1.96 5.23 -0.61
N PHE A 81 -3.25 5.07 -0.85
CA PHE A 81 -3.93 3.79 -0.68
C PHE A 81 -5.12 3.63 -1.63
N GLU A 82 -5.57 2.39 -1.82
CA GLU A 82 -6.81 2.04 -2.53
C GLU A 82 -7.57 1.01 -1.71
N ASN A 83 -8.91 1.12 -1.69
CA ASN A 83 -9.81 0.08 -1.19
C ASN A 83 -10.67 -0.39 -2.37
N LYS A 84 -10.43 -1.62 -2.84
CA LYS A 84 -11.15 -2.22 -3.97
C LYS A 84 -12.18 -3.24 -3.47
N GLY A 85 -13.40 -3.10 -3.97
CA GLY A 85 -14.52 -4.02 -3.71
C GLY A 85 -15.30 -3.67 -2.45
N GLU A 86 -16.60 -3.96 -2.48
CA GLU A 86 -17.56 -3.64 -1.41
C GLU A 86 -17.14 -4.23 -0.05
N ILE A 87 -16.52 -5.43 -0.07
CA ILE A 87 -16.02 -6.11 1.12
C ILE A 87 -14.97 -5.28 1.89
N MET A 88 -14.24 -4.40 1.19
CA MET A 88 -13.23 -3.52 1.77
C MET A 88 -13.80 -2.15 2.17
N GLY A 89 -15.13 -2.01 2.22
CA GLY A 89 -15.81 -0.76 2.57
C GLY A 89 -15.86 0.27 1.43
N CYS A 90 -15.58 -0.14 0.19
CA CYS A 90 -15.68 0.72 -0.98
C CYS A 90 -17.15 0.85 -1.42
N SER A 91 -17.78 1.99 -1.12
CA SER A 91 -19.19 2.26 -1.46
C SER A 91 -19.39 2.83 -2.86
N ASN A 92 -18.34 3.33 -3.51
CA ASN A 92 -18.38 3.82 -4.88
C ASN A 92 -17.65 2.84 -5.81
N PRO A 93 -18.35 2.20 -6.78
CA PRO A 93 -17.76 1.18 -7.63
C PRO A 93 -16.74 1.72 -8.64
N HIS A 94 -16.66 3.04 -8.82
CA HIS A 94 -15.72 3.66 -9.74
C HIS A 94 -14.26 3.38 -9.32
N PRO A 95 -13.34 3.05 -10.25
CA PRO A 95 -11.94 2.74 -9.93
C PRO A 95 -11.22 3.98 -9.39
N HIS A 96 -10.92 4.00 -8.10
CA HIS A 96 -10.26 5.14 -7.46
C HIS A 96 -9.33 4.74 -6.31
N GLY A 97 -8.32 5.57 -6.09
CA GLY A 97 -7.48 5.57 -4.91
C GLY A 97 -7.71 6.82 -4.07
N GLN A 98 -7.04 6.87 -2.93
CA GLN A 98 -7.06 8.00 -2.01
C GLN A 98 -5.64 8.37 -1.61
N ILE A 99 -5.43 9.64 -1.31
CA ILE A 99 -4.20 10.13 -0.70
C ILE A 99 -4.57 10.97 0.51
N TRP A 100 -4.12 10.55 1.69
CA TRP A 100 -4.28 11.31 2.92
C TRP A 100 -2.92 11.80 3.38
N SER A 101 -2.82 13.10 3.66
CA SER A 101 -1.66 13.71 4.29
C SER A 101 -1.95 14.06 5.74
N SER A 102 -0.91 14.04 6.57
CA SER A 102 -1.01 14.28 8.01
C SER A 102 0.22 15.00 8.55
N LYS A 103 0.04 15.71 9.66
CA LYS A 103 1.10 16.37 10.43
C LYS A 103 1.95 15.39 11.22
N PHE A 104 1.42 14.22 11.55
CA PHE A 104 2.17 13.11 12.16
C PHE A 104 2.38 11.94 11.18
N ILE A 105 3.26 11.02 11.56
CA ILE A 105 3.43 9.74 10.85
C ILE A 105 2.45 8.74 11.50
N PRO A 106 1.51 8.15 10.74
CA PRO A 106 0.55 7.18 11.28
C PRO A 106 1.24 5.94 11.89
N ASN A 107 0.54 5.25 12.80
CA ASN A 107 1.12 4.17 13.62
C ASN A 107 1.81 3.06 12.82
N ILE A 108 1.16 2.54 11.77
CA ILE A 108 1.70 1.43 10.97
C ILE A 108 2.98 1.86 10.21
N PRO A 109 2.98 2.96 9.43
CA PRO A 109 4.20 3.52 8.86
C PRO A 109 5.28 3.80 9.92
N TRP A 110 4.93 4.37 11.08
CA TRP A 110 5.89 4.69 12.14
C TRP A 110 6.62 3.45 12.66
N LEU A 111 5.90 2.35 12.90
CA LEU A 111 6.49 1.08 13.33
C LEU A 111 7.46 0.53 12.27
N ALA A 112 7.05 0.52 11.00
CA ALA A 112 7.88 0.03 9.90
C ALA A 112 9.14 0.89 9.67
N LEU A 113 9.01 2.21 9.73
CA LEU A 113 10.14 3.14 9.60
C LEU A 113 11.15 2.97 10.74
N ASN A 114 10.68 2.82 11.98
CA ASN A 114 11.55 2.59 13.12
C ASN A 114 12.25 1.23 13.07
N ALA A 115 11.58 0.19 12.59
CA ALA A 115 12.20 -1.13 12.41
C ALA A 115 13.36 -1.06 11.38
N GLN A 116 13.14 -0.37 10.26
CA GLN A 116 14.17 -0.13 9.24
C GLN A 116 15.35 0.68 9.80
N ASP A 117 15.07 1.78 10.51
CA ASP A 117 16.11 2.63 11.11
C ASP A 117 16.93 1.89 12.17
N LYS A 118 16.27 1.11 13.04
CA LYS A 118 16.92 0.27 14.05
C LYS A 118 17.81 -0.80 13.42
N TYR A 119 17.32 -1.49 12.38
CA TYR A 119 18.10 -2.49 11.66
C TYR A 119 19.32 -1.85 10.99
N PHE A 120 19.14 -0.72 10.30
CA PHE A 120 20.24 -0.02 9.65
C PHE A 120 21.32 0.42 10.63
N LYS A 121 20.95 0.93 11.81
CA LYS A 121 21.90 1.29 12.88
C LYS A 121 22.67 0.10 13.42
N ALA A 122 22.05 -1.09 13.47
CA ALA A 122 22.67 -2.29 14.00
C ALA A 122 23.55 -3.03 12.97
N HIS A 123 23.15 -3.04 11.69
CA HIS A 123 23.76 -3.89 10.65
C HIS A 123 24.51 -3.09 9.58
N GLY A 124 24.26 -1.79 9.43
CA GLY A 124 24.84 -0.94 8.39
C GLY A 124 24.26 -1.16 6.98
N THR A 125 23.29 -2.05 6.84
CA THR A 125 22.60 -2.43 5.60
C THR A 125 21.09 -2.16 5.70
N LEU A 126 20.39 -2.19 4.56
CA LEU A 126 18.97 -1.86 4.50
C LEU A 126 18.13 -3.13 4.73
N LEU A 127 17.27 -3.12 5.75
CA LEU A 127 16.44 -4.26 6.13
C LEU A 127 15.71 -4.88 4.94
N LEU A 128 14.99 -4.06 4.17
CA LEU A 128 14.19 -4.54 3.04
C LEU A 128 15.04 -4.92 1.81
N LYS A 129 16.29 -4.44 1.71
CA LYS A 129 17.20 -4.89 0.66
C LYS A 129 17.78 -6.25 0.98
N ASP A 130 18.23 -6.45 2.21
CA ASP A 130 18.76 -7.74 2.67
C ASP A 130 17.67 -8.81 2.60
N TYR A 131 16.45 -8.46 3.01
CA TYR A 131 15.29 -9.35 2.88
C TYR A 131 14.96 -9.69 1.43
N LEU A 132 14.95 -8.70 0.53
CA LEU A 132 14.72 -8.94 -0.89
C LEU A 132 15.80 -9.84 -1.51
N ASP A 133 17.07 -9.63 -1.17
CA ASP A 133 18.17 -10.43 -1.69
C ASP A 133 18.07 -11.90 -1.24
N TRP A 134 17.65 -12.12 0.00
CA TRP A 134 17.36 -13.46 0.51
C TRP A 134 16.16 -14.11 -0.18
N GLU A 135 15.04 -13.39 -0.38
CA GLU A 135 13.90 -13.94 -1.11
C GLU A 135 14.23 -14.25 -2.58
N ILE A 136 15.12 -13.47 -3.20
CA ILE A 136 15.63 -13.76 -4.55
C ILE A 136 16.49 -15.03 -4.56
N SER A 137 17.29 -15.30 -3.52
CA SER A 137 18.06 -16.54 -3.45
C SER A 137 17.19 -17.77 -3.19
N GLU A 138 16.16 -17.64 -2.36
CA GLU A 138 15.25 -18.74 -2.01
C GLU A 138 14.21 -19.03 -3.08
N ARG A 139 13.75 -18.02 -3.83
CA ARG A 139 12.74 -18.10 -4.91
C ARG A 139 11.34 -18.56 -4.47
N GLU A 140 11.18 -19.02 -3.25
CA GLU A 140 9.99 -19.73 -2.77
C GLU A 140 8.73 -18.87 -2.73
N ARG A 141 8.84 -17.60 -2.29
CA ARG A 141 7.68 -16.71 -2.10
C ARG A 141 7.50 -15.64 -3.18
N ILE A 142 8.32 -15.65 -4.23
CA ILE A 142 8.21 -14.69 -5.35
C ILE A 142 7.01 -15.01 -6.22
N VAL A 143 6.08 -14.07 -6.38
CA VAL A 143 4.86 -14.24 -7.21
C VAL A 143 5.13 -13.88 -8.67
N CYS A 144 5.70 -12.70 -8.90
CA CYS A 144 6.13 -12.22 -10.20
C CYS A 144 7.24 -11.17 -10.03
N GLU A 145 8.06 -10.98 -11.04
CA GLU A 145 9.18 -10.04 -10.99
C GLU A 145 9.55 -9.54 -12.39
N ASN A 146 10.28 -8.43 -12.44
CA ASN A 146 10.94 -7.94 -13.64
C ASN A 146 12.31 -7.33 -13.29
N ASP A 147 12.91 -6.60 -14.23
CA ASP A 147 14.24 -6.01 -14.08
C ASP A 147 14.35 -4.96 -12.96
N ALA A 148 13.23 -4.38 -12.51
CA ALA A 148 13.23 -3.30 -11.51
C ALA A 148 12.49 -3.66 -10.21
N TRP A 149 11.56 -4.61 -10.24
CA TRP A 149 10.66 -4.88 -9.11
C TRP A 149 10.44 -6.38 -8.90
N VAL A 150 10.17 -6.74 -7.64
CA VAL A 150 9.75 -8.08 -7.22
C VAL A 150 8.48 -7.96 -6.42
N ALA A 151 7.46 -8.74 -6.78
CA ALA A 151 6.26 -8.98 -5.98
C ALA A 151 6.39 -10.35 -5.31
N LEU A 152 6.28 -10.39 -3.99
CA LEU A 152 6.41 -11.60 -3.19
C LEU A 152 5.36 -11.63 -2.08
N ILE A 153 5.06 -12.82 -1.56
CA ILE A 153 4.31 -12.94 -0.31
C ILE A 153 5.30 -12.86 0.84
N PRO A 154 5.26 -11.83 1.71
CA PRO A 154 6.25 -11.71 2.76
C PRO A 154 6.16 -12.92 3.71
N PHE A 155 7.30 -13.34 4.26
CA PHE A 155 7.36 -14.44 5.23
C PHE A 155 6.40 -14.22 6.42
N TRP A 156 6.25 -12.95 6.82
CA TRP A 156 5.37 -12.49 7.90
C TRP A 156 3.95 -12.10 7.43
N ALA A 157 3.53 -12.52 6.23
CA ALA A 157 2.19 -12.24 5.71
C ALA A 157 1.08 -12.56 6.73
N GLU A 158 0.17 -11.62 6.90
CA GLU A 158 -0.99 -11.72 7.78
C GLU A 158 -2.25 -12.09 7.00
N TRP A 159 -2.42 -11.50 5.81
CA TRP A 159 -3.53 -11.80 4.91
C TRP A 159 -3.23 -13.03 4.04
N PRO A 160 -4.27 -13.82 3.64
CA PRO A 160 -4.06 -15.09 2.97
C PRO A 160 -3.18 -15.02 1.71
N PHE A 161 -3.40 -14.00 0.89
CA PHE A 161 -2.63 -13.73 -0.32
C PHE A 161 -1.99 -12.34 -0.25
N GLU A 162 -1.48 -11.97 0.93
CA GLU A 162 -0.75 -10.71 1.09
C GLU A 162 0.43 -10.64 0.12
N VAL A 163 0.61 -9.50 -0.53
CA VAL A 163 1.78 -9.29 -1.40
C VAL A 163 2.48 -8.00 -1.04
N MET A 164 3.80 -8.08 -0.90
CA MET A 164 4.70 -6.94 -0.83
C MET A 164 5.42 -6.79 -2.16
N ILE A 165 5.45 -5.56 -2.69
CA ILE A 165 6.21 -5.18 -3.88
C ILE A 165 7.41 -4.34 -3.44
N LEU A 166 8.61 -4.80 -3.82
CA LEU A 166 9.88 -4.17 -3.48
C LEU A 166 10.67 -3.82 -4.76
N PRO A 167 11.27 -2.62 -4.84
CA PRO A 167 12.17 -2.28 -5.93
C PRO A 167 13.52 -2.95 -5.70
N ARG A 168 14.13 -3.50 -6.76
CA ARG A 168 15.49 -4.08 -6.70
C ARG A 168 16.53 -3.04 -6.32
N ARG A 169 16.36 -1.81 -6.81
CA ARG A 169 17.15 -0.65 -6.39
C ARG A 169 16.48 -0.01 -5.18
N ALA A 170 17.21 0.09 -4.07
CA ALA A 170 16.74 0.83 -2.92
C ALA A 170 16.45 2.30 -3.28
N VAL A 171 15.20 2.70 -3.09
CA VAL A 171 14.68 4.06 -3.26
C VAL A 171 13.85 4.41 -2.03
N ARG A 172 13.81 5.69 -1.65
CA ARG A 172 13.13 6.13 -0.42
C ARG A 172 11.68 6.54 -0.64
N SER A 173 11.36 6.99 -1.85
CA SER A 173 10.05 7.50 -2.22
C SER A 173 9.80 7.31 -3.71
N ILE A 174 8.55 7.47 -4.13
CA ILE A 174 8.13 7.37 -5.53
C ILE A 174 8.90 8.40 -6.40
N SER A 175 9.21 9.57 -5.83
CA SER A 175 9.98 10.62 -6.49
C SER A 175 11.43 10.22 -6.81
N GLY A 176 11.98 9.24 -6.10
CA GLY A 176 13.33 8.72 -6.35
C GLY A 176 13.42 7.64 -7.44
N LEU A 177 12.28 7.23 -8.02
CA LEU A 177 12.22 6.25 -9.11
C LEU A 177 12.58 6.89 -10.47
N LYS A 178 13.31 6.15 -11.29
CA LYS A 178 13.53 6.45 -12.71
C LYS A 178 12.26 6.15 -13.51
N ASP A 179 12.12 6.75 -14.70
CA ASP A 179 10.96 6.50 -15.56
C ASP A 179 10.82 5.02 -15.94
N SER A 180 11.92 4.36 -16.30
CA SER A 180 11.89 2.92 -16.61
C SER A 180 11.47 2.05 -15.42
N GLU A 181 11.77 2.47 -14.19
CA GLU A 181 11.33 1.75 -12.99
C GLU A 181 9.84 1.99 -12.73
N ARG A 182 9.29 3.17 -13.06
CA ARG A 182 7.85 3.42 -12.98
C ARG A 182 7.08 2.61 -14.03
N ASP A 183 7.63 2.48 -15.24
CA ASP A 183 7.05 1.65 -16.31
C ASP A 183 7.03 0.18 -15.90
N ALA A 184 8.15 -0.31 -15.35
CA ALA A 184 8.26 -1.66 -14.83
C ALA A 184 7.33 -1.91 -13.63
N TRP A 185 7.10 -0.91 -12.76
CA TRP A 185 6.15 -1.01 -11.66
C TRP A 185 4.72 -1.17 -12.17
N ALA A 186 4.32 -0.35 -13.16
CA ALA A 186 2.99 -0.44 -13.77
C ALA A 186 2.74 -1.81 -14.42
N ALA A 187 3.74 -2.34 -15.14
CA ALA A 187 3.67 -3.66 -15.76
C ALA A 187 3.55 -4.78 -14.71
N LEU A 188 4.36 -4.74 -13.65
CA LEU A 188 4.32 -5.71 -12.55
C LEU A 188 2.97 -5.68 -11.83
N MET A 189 2.46 -4.49 -11.53
CA MET A 189 1.15 -4.31 -10.91
C MET A 189 0.03 -4.91 -11.79
N LYS A 190 0.04 -4.66 -13.10
CA LYS A 190 -0.94 -5.26 -14.01
C LYS A 190 -0.92 -6.79 -13.93
N GLU A 191 0.27 -7.39 -14.01
CA GLU A 191 0.42 -8.85 -13.91
C GLU A 191 -0.09 -9.39 -12.57
N LEU A 192 0.36 -8.80 -11.45
CA LEU A 192 -0.08 -9.21 -10.11
C LEU A 192 -1.60 -9.15 -9.96
N LEU A 193 -2.21 -8.04 -10.38
CA LEU A 193 -3.65 -7.83 -10.25
C LEU A 193 -4.44 -8.77 -11.17
N ILE A 194 -3.90 -9.16 -12.33
CA ILE A 194 -4.47 -10.21 -13.17
C ILE A 194 -4.40 -11.56 -12.44
N ARG A 195 -3.27 -11.90 -11.81
CA ARG A 195 -3.13 -13.14 -11.02
C ARG A 195 -4.14 -13.18 -9.87
N TYR A 196 -4.35 -12.07 -9.17
CA TYR A 196 -5.38 -11.97 -8.14
C TYR A 196 -6.79 -12.24 -8.68
N ASP A 197 -7.21 -11.54 -9.75
CA ASP A 197 -8.54 -11.74 -10.32
C ASP A 197 -8.71 -13.18 -10.85
N ASN A 198 -7.64 -13.77 -11.37
CA ASN A 198 -7.60 -15.13 -11.88
C ASN A 198 -7.62 -16.22 -10.81
N LEU A 199 -7.21 -15.92 -9.57
CA LEU A 199 -7.10 -16.91 -8.49
C LEU A 199 -8.44 -17.55 -8.15
N PHE A 200 -9.52 -16.76 -8.20
CA PHE A 200 -10.89 -17.19 -7.96
C PHE A 200 -11.86 -16.74 -9.05
N GLU A 201 -11.33 -16.36 -10.23
CA GLU A 201 -12.10 -15.91 -11.41
C GLU A 201 -13.16 -14.84 -11.07
N THR A 202 -12.74 -13.85 -10.29
CA THR A 202 -13.61 -12.78 -9.77
C THR A 202 -12.82 -11.47 -9.67
N SER A 203 -13.51 -10.34 -9.53
CA SER A 203 -12.81 -9.09 -9.21
C SER A 203 -12.30 -9.18 -7.77
N PHE A 204 -10.99 -9.33 -7.61
CA PHE A 204 -10.39 -9.65 -6.33
C PHE A 204 -10.33 -8.38 -5.45
N PRO A 205 -10.99 -8.38 -4.27
CA PRO A 205 -10.97 -7.24 -3.37
C PRO A 205 -9.63 -7.15 -2.63
N TYR A 206 -9.21 -5.93 -2.30
CA TYR A 206 -8.03 -5.69 -1.47
C TYR A 206 -8.03 -4.26 -0.92
N SER A 207 -7.27 -4.05 0.15
CA SER A 207 -6.70 -2.74 0.45
C SER A 207 -5.24 -2.75 0.05
N MET A 208 -4.72 -1.65 -0.48
CA MET A 208 -3.29 -1.53 -0.77
C MET A 208 -2.76 -0.20 -0.28
N GLY A 209 -1.46 -0.12 -0.04
CA GLY A 209 -0.81 1.11 0.39
C GLY A 209 0.63 1.22 -0.10
N VAL A 210 1.06 2.44 -0.40
CA VAL A 210 2.45 2.74 -0.76
C VAL A 210 3.16 3.38 0.42
N TYR A 211 4.20 2.72 0.91
CA TYR A 211 5.02 3.15 2.03
C TYR A 211 6.31 3.79 1.53
N GLN A 212 6.57 5.00 1.98
CA GLN A 212 7.72 5.80 1.55
C GLN A 212 8.23 6.67 2.70
N ALA A 213 9.42 7.23 2.54
CA ALA A 213 10.01 8.14 3.52
C ALA A 213 9.11 9.38 3.74
N PRO A 214 8.78 9.71 5.01
CA PRO A 214 8.10 10.96 5.33
C PRO A 214 9.02 12.16 5.09
N LYS A 215 8.45 13.37 5.05
CA LYS A 215 9.14 14.62 4.70
C LYS A 215 10.44 14.82 5.50
N GLY A 216 10.39 14.66 6.82
CA GLY A 216 11.56 14.83 7.69
C GLY A 216 12.62 13.73 7.59
N TRP A 217 12.34 12.64 6.86
CA TRP A 217 13.19 11.46 6.76
C TRP A 217 13.60 11.17 5.31
N ILE A 218 13.40 12.12 4.39
CA ILE A 218 13.68 11.92 2.96
C ILE A 218 15.16 11.61 2.69
N GLU A 219 16.06 12.13 3.53
CA GLU A 219 17.50 11.85 3.49
C GLU A 219 17.92 10.65 4.36
N ASN A 220 17.00 10.04 5.12
CA ASN A 220 17.33 8.88 5.93
C ASN A 220 17.63 7.69 5.01
N LYS A 221 18.91 7.26 5.02
CA LYS A 221 19.39 6.19 4.16
C LYS A 221 18.76 4.83 4.46
N ALA A 222 18.26 4.61 5.69
CA ALA A 222 17.69 3.37 6.16
C ALA A 222 16.35 3.01 5.49
N ILE A 223 15.63 4.02 4.97
CA ILE A 223 14.25 3.84 4.52
C ILE A 223 14.19 3.36 3.08
N SER A 224 13.33 2.36 2.83
CA SER A 224 13.01 1.87 1.50
C SER A 224 11.52 2.04 1.19
N LEU A 225 11.22 2.40 -0.06
CA LEU A 225 9.90 2.41 -0.68
C LEU A 225 9.44 0.96 -0.86
N TYR A 226 8.18 0.70 -0.53
CA TYR A 226 7.52 -0.56 -0.83
C TYR A 226 6.01 -0.36 -0.95
N GLN A 227 5.33 -1.32 -1.56
CA GLN A 227 3.87 -1.35 -1.64
C GLN A 227 3.36 -2.67 -1.06
N VAL A 228 2.20 -2.64 -0.42
CA VAL A 228 1.54 -3.84 0.11
C VAL A 228 0.13 -3.97 -0.43
N PHE A 229 -0.33 -5.20 -0.61
CA PHE A 229 -1.71 -5.57 -0.93
C PHE A 229 -2.23 -6.53 0.15
N LEU A 230 -3.40 -6.23 0.70
CA LEU A 230 -4.04 -6.90 1.83
C LEU A 230 -5.42 -7.44 1.39
N PRO A 231 -5.48 -8.57 0.68
CA PRO A 231 -6.74 -9.13 0.19
C PRO A 231 -7.43 -10.05 1.22
N PRO A 232 -8.76 -9.99 1.37
CA PRO A 232 -9.49 -10.77 2.35
C PRO A 232 -9.89 -12.18 1.86
N LEU A 233 -9.87 -12.48 0.56
CA LEU A 233 -10.33 -13.78 0.06
C LEU A 233 -9.36 -14.90 0.47
N LEU A 234 -9.91 -16.06 0.87
CA LEU A 234 -9.13 -17.17 1.43
C LEU A 234 -9.26 -18.46 0.59
N ARG A 235 -10.47 -18.98 0.40
CA ARG A 235 -10.69 -20.29 -0.27
C ARG A 235 -11.36 -20.17 -1.63
N SER A 236 -12.19 -19.16 -1.84
CA SER A 236 -12.98 -18.95 -3.06
C SER A 236 -13.41 -17.48 -3.17
N ALA A 237 -14.14 -17.15 -4.23
CA ALA A 237 -14.76 -15.84 -4.42
C ALA A 237 -15.75 -15.45 -3.30
N THR A 238 -16.27 -16.42 -2.54
CA THR A 238 -17.29 -16.21 -1.50
C THR A 238 -16.78 -16.43 -0.07
N ILE A 239 -15.61 -17.07 0.09
CA ILE A 239 -15.04 -17.40 1.41
C ILE A 239 -13.83 -16.51 1.70
N LYS A 240 -14.03 -15.61 2.68
CA LYS A 240 -13.05 -14.62 3.13
C LYS A 240 -12.51 -14.92 4.54
N LYS A 241 -11.28 -14.48 4.80
CA LYS A 241 -10.71 -14.36 6.13
C LYS A 241 -11.40 -13.20 6.86
N PHE A 242 -11.66 -13.42 8.15
CA PHE A 242 -12.11 -12.38 9.07
C PHE A 242 -11.03 -12.22 10.13
N MET A 243 -10.53 -10.99 10.32
CA MET A 243 -9.69 -10.65 11.47
C MET A 243 -10.63 -10.22 12.59
N VAL A 244 -10.98 -11.17 13.46
CA VAL A 244 -11.96 -11.00 14.54
C VAL A 244 -11.39 -11.57 15.83
N GLY A 245 -12.19 -11.82 16.87
CA GLY A 245 -11.83 -12.64 18.03
C GLY A 245 -10.36 -12.58 18.46
N PHE A 246 -9.63 -13.67 18.23
CA PHE A 246 -8.21 -13.81 18.60
C PHE A 246 -7.30 -12.81 17.89
N GLU A 247 -7.52 -12.53 16.61
CA GLU A 247 -6.74 -11.56 15.83
C GLU A 247 -6.90 -10.13 16.33
N LEU A 248 -8.09 -9.76 16.83
CA LEU A 248 -8.33 -8.42 17.38
C LEU A 248 -7.89 -8.26 18.83
N THR A 249 -7.80 -9.35 19.60
CA THR A 249 -7.52 -9.30 21.05
C THR A 249 -6.22 -9.95 21.49
N ALA A 250 -5.48 -10.60 20.59
CA ALA A 250 -4.23 -11.30 20.91
C ALA A 250 -3.18 -11.17 19.78
N GLU A 251 -3.28 -11.99 18.73
CA GLU A 251 -2.27 -12.05 17.66
C GLU A 251 -2.91 -12.50 16.35
N VAL A 252 -2.35 -12.02 15.22
CA VAL A 252 -2.85 -12.39 13.89
C VAL A 252 -2.57 -13.87 13.60
N GLN A 253 -3.56 -14.56 13.04
CA GLN A 253 -3.44 -15.95 12.61
C GLN A 253 -3.78 -16.09 11.13
N ARG A 254 -3.05 -16.99 10.45
CA ARG A 254 -3.30 -17.37 9.06
C ARG A 254 -3.50 -18.87 8.89
N ASP A 255 -4.41 -19.25 8.00
CA ASP A 255 -4.77 -20.64 7.71
C ASP A 255 -3.89 -21.31 6.64
N ILE A 256 -3.25 -20.49 5.79
CA ILE A 256 -2.36 -20.96 4.71
C ILE A 256 -0.97 -20.39 4.89
N THR A 257 0.05 -21.08 4.37
CA THR A 257 1.44 -20.60 4.41
C THR A 257 1.73 -19.62 3.29
N ALA A 258 2.71 -18.73 3.52
CA ALA A 258 3.13 -17.74 2.54
C ALA A 258 3.63 -18.42 1.25
N GLU A 259 4.35 -19.53 1.40
CA GLU A 259 4.88 -20.38 0.33
C GLU A 259 3.74 -20.97 -0.50
N THR A 260 2.75 -21.58 0.17
CA THR A 260 1.57 -22.16 -0.49
C THR A 260 0.76 -21.09 -1.22
N ALA A 261 0.59 -19.92 -0.61
CA ALA A 261 -0.11 -18.80 -1.22
C ALA A 261 0.63 -18.29 -2.48
N ALA A 262 1.96 -18.22 -2.43
CA ALA A 262 2.78 -17.78 -3.54
C ALA A 262 2.73 -18.79 -4.71
N ASP A 263 2.80 -20.09 -4.41
CA ASP A 263 2.60 -21.16 -5.39
C ASP A 263 1.27 -21.04 -6.12
N ARG A 264 0.19 -20.79 -5.37
CA ARG A 264 -1.16 -20.65 -5.96
C ARG A 264 -1.26 -19.42 -6.88
N LEU A 265 -0.67 -18.29 -6.50
CA LEU A 265 -0.63 -17.10 -7.35
C LEU A 265 0.28 -17.26 -8.58
N ARG A 266 1.37 -18.04 -8.45
CA ARG A 266 2.23 -18.37 -9.60
C ARG A 266 1.54 -19.30 -10.59
N ALA A 267 0.76 -20.26 -10.09
CA ALA A 267 0.12 -21.30 -10.89
C ALA A 267 -1.00 -20.78 -11.82
N VAL A 268 -1.57 -19.60 -11.56
CA VAL A 268 -2.59 -19.03 -12.43
C VAL A 268 -2.00 -18.32 -13.65
N SER A 269 -2.75 -18.28 -14.75
CA SER A 269 -2.34 -17.61 -15.98
C SER A 269 -2.17 -16.10 -15.79
N THR A 270 -1.28 -15.51 -16.59
CA THR A 270 -1.05 -14.05 -16.68
C THR A 270 -2.00 -13.37 -17.67
N ARG A 271 -2.88 -14.11 -18.35
CA ARG A 271 -3.98 -13.58 -19.17
C ARG A 271 -5.26 -13.49 -18.36
N TYR A 272 -5.94 -12.35 -18.44
CA TYR A 272 -7.15 -12.06 -17.69
C TYR A 272 -8.25 -13.09 -17.97
N PHE A 273 -8.90 -13.64 -16.94
CA PHE A 273 -9.81 -14.78 -17.08
C PHE A 273 -10.98 -14.52 -18.03
N ARG A 274 -11.49 -13.28 -18.12
CA ARG A 274 -12.58 -12.93 -19.06
C ARG A 274 -12.14 -12.86 -20.52
N GLU A 275 -10.84 -12.91 -20.77
CA GLU A 275 -10.26 -12.86 -22.12
C GLU A 275 -9.73 -14.23 -22.56
N ARG A 276 -9.75 -15.26 -21.71
CA ARG A 276 -9.19 -16.58 -22.02
C ARG A 276 -9.97 -17.32 -23.09
#